data_AF-A0A941MC21-F1
#
_entry.id   AF-A0A941MC21-F1
#
_cell.length_a   1.000
_cell.length_b   1.000
_cell.length_c   1.000
_cell.angle_alpha   90.00
_cell.angle_beta   90.00
_cell.angle_gamma   90.00
#
_symmetry.space_group_name_H-M   'P 1'
#
loop_
_entity.id
_entity.type
_entity.pdbx_description
1 polymer ?
#
loop_
_entity_poly.entity_id
_entity_poly.type
_entity_poly.pdbx_seq_one_letter_code
_entity_poly.pdbx_strand_id
1 'polypeptide(L)'
;MLPISARAADVGHYVLGNTTSRTPGQVQPGLLLMGGGDRNFDALRWFMKKAGNGHIVVLRASQGGEIGEEFFKDVGGIQSVETFVFKDRAAANDPRILRALARADGIFIGGGDQSRYVRYWRGTPIAKALDDHVRAGKPLGGTSAGLAMLGEYLYGAMDGGSITSPRALADPLGDANTIETGFLGLALLHGVITDTHFSERARLGRLIAFLAKGEAMAGRPLIGLGVDEDAAVAVEGDGSAHVYATTPGAGATLVRGGFKETQAEDKPMQLDRVETIGIDRNSRLQLPTGTVEQPAFERHYAVRNGVLAALDAPLLVIHGGAGVEPGDLTPQQETDIKAALSAALRAGYARLQAGAPSMDAVTAAITVMEDDPHFNAGRGAVFTHDGRNELDTSIMEGATGRAGAAAGLHHVKNPILLARAILEHSRHVMMVGDGAEAFAREQGITLVDPSYFRTDARWRALQRALQEEKQAQLEHRDLILPGKAYFGTVGALALDANGNLAAGTSTGGMTNKRYGRVGDSPIIGAGTWADTRCAVSGTGWGEFYIRAAAAHEICARVRLAGEPLARAANEVINVDIPHAGGDGGAIAMGADGTIAFPFNTGGMYRGWIGADGVPHVAIYKTDTLEMP
;
A
#
# COMPACT_ATOMS: atom_id res chain seq x y z
N MET A 1 38.05 -38.11 -38.99
CA MET A 1 37.05 -37.20 -38.37
C MET A 1 37.47 -36.98 -36.94
N LEU A 2 38.11 -35.83 -36.67
CA LEU A 2 38.43 -35.37 -35.31
C LEU A 2 37.20 -34.66 -34.72
N PRO A 3 36.91 -34.81 -33.42
CA PRO A 3 35.74 -34.18 -32.81
C PRO A 3 35.95 -32.67 -32.75
N ILE A 4 34.91 -31.94 -33.15
CA ILE A 4 34.85 -30.48 -33.08
C ILE A 4 34.85 -30.10 -31.59
N SER A 5 35.93 -29.47 -31.14
CA SER A 5 36.03 -28.88 -29.81
C SER A 5 34.92 -27.83 -29.64
N ALA A 6 34.02 -28.08 -28.70
CA ALA A 6 33.00 -27.12 -28.30
C ALA A 6 33.72 -25.85 -27.80
N ARG A 7 33.56 -24.73 -28.52
CA ARG A 7 34.01 -23.41 -28.04
C ARG A 7 33.31 -23.18 -26.69
N ALA A 8 34.10 -23.03 -25.63
CA ALA A 8 33.59 -22.69 -24.31
C ALA A 8 32.73 -21.43 -24.41
N ALA A 9 31.53 -21.46 -23.84
CA ALA A 9 30.67 -20.28 -23.75
C ALA A 9 31.44 -19.15 -23.04
N ASP A 10 31.33 -17.93 -23.55
CA ASP A 10 31.96 -16.74 -22.97
C ASP A 10 31.18 -16.33 -21.71
N VAL A 11 31.48 -17.00 -20.60
CA VAL A 11 30.95 -16.70 -19.27
C VAL A 11 31.72 -15.50 -18.71
N GLY A 12 31.02 -14.45 -18.31
CA GLY A 12 31.65 -13.34 -17.58
C GLY A 12 32.13 -13.87 -16.23
N HIS A 13 33.44 -14.13 -16.11
CA HIS A 13 34.07 -14.66 -14.90
C HIS A 13 34.95 -13.57 -14.26
N TYR A 14 34.62 -13.22 -13.03
CA TYR A 14 35.33 -12.21 -12.25
C TYR A 14 35.85 -12.84 -10.98
N VAL A 15 37.11 -12.56 -10.63
CA VAL A 15 37.79 -13.15 -9.47
C VAL A 15 38.44 -12.05 -8.66
N LEU A 16 38.21 -12.07 -7.35
CA LEU A 16 38.88 -11.21 -6.38
C LEU A 16 39.41 -12.05 -5.21
N GLY A 17 40.56 -11.68 -4.67
CA GLY A 17 41.24 -12.41 -3.60
C GLY A 17 42.03 -13.63 -4.08
N ASN A 18 42.42 -14.49 -3.14
CA ASN A 18 43.22 -15.70 -3.42
C ASN A 18 42.38 -16.97 -3.23
N THR A 19 42.05 -17.62 -4.34
CA THR A 19 41.23 -18.85 -4.39
C THR A 19 41.96 -20.10 -3.87
N THR A 20 43.25 -19.99 -3.53
CA THR A 20 44.06 -21.09 -2.98
C THR A 20 44.36 -20.95 -1.49
N SER A 21 43.92 -19.85 -0.87
CA SER A 21 44.03 -19.67 0.59
C SER A 21 43.23 -20.74 1.34
N ARG A 22 43.58 -20.97 2.61
CA ARG A 22 42.78 -21.84 3.47
C ARG A 22 41.55 -21.09 4.01
N THR A 23 40.40 -21.75 4.06
CA THR A 23 39.21 -21.26 4.77
C THR A 23 39.55 -20.99 6.25
N PRO A 24 39.44 -19.74 6.73
CA PRO A 24 39.88 -19.37 8.08
C PRO A 24 39.03 -19.96 9.20
N GLY A 25 37.71 -20.01 9.01
CA GLY A 25 36.74 -20.45 10.00
C GLY A 25 36.08 -21.78 9.67
N GLN A 26 35.15 -22.19 10.53
CA GLN A 26 34.31 -23.35 10.29
C GLN A 26 33.13 -22.98 9.38
N VAL A 27 32.97 -23.73 8.29
CA VAL A 27 31.78 -23.62 7.44
C VAL A 27 30.57 -24.24 8.16
N GLN A 28 29.44 -23.54 8.11
CA GLN A 28 28.20 -23.90 8.81
C GLN A 28 27.00 -23.77 7.87
N PRO A 29 25.96 -24.60 8.06
CA PRO A 29 24.74 -24.50 7.27
C PRO A 29 24.01 -23.18 7.53
N GLY A 30 23.31 -22.70 6.50
CA GLY A 30 22.36 -21.59 6.62
C GLY A 30 21.81 -21.16 5.25
N LEU A 31 20.63 -20.55 5.25
CA LEU A 31 20.05 -19.91 4.08
C LEU A 31 19.94 -18.41 4.31
N LEU A 32 20.29 -17.61 3.30
CA LEU A 32 20.06 -16.16 3.36
C LEU A 32 19.07 -15.71 2.28
N LEU A 33 17.92 -15.19 2.70
CA LEU A 33 16.83 -14.73 1.83
C LEU A 33 16.75 -13.20 1.89
N MET A 34 17.29 -12.48 0.91
CA MET A 34 17.23 -11.00 0.87
C MET A 34 16.16 -10.46 -0.10
N GLY A 35 15.31 -9.53 0.37
CA GLY A 35 14.16 -9.04 -0.40
C GLY A 35 14.51 -8.13 -1.58
N GLY A 36 15.69 -7.49 -1.60
CA GLY A 36 16.30 -6.95 -2.82
C GLY A 36 16.45 -5.43 -2.94
N GLY A 37 16.25 -4.68 -1.85
CA GLY A 37 16.50 -3.24 -1.70
C GLY A 37 17.95 -2.93 -1.30
N ASP A 38 18.14 -1.87 -0.52
CA ASP A 38 19.46 -1.40 -0.10
C ASP A 38 20.24 -2.45 0.72
N ARG A 39 21.57 -2.37 0.67
CA ARG A 39 22.48 -3.44 1.08
C ARG A 39 22.42 -3.70 2.59
N ASN A 40 21.80 -4.82 2.99
CA ASN A 40 21.82 -5.29 4.37
C ASN A 40 23.18 -5.93 4.73
N PHE A 41 24.16 -5.09 5.07
CA PHE A 41 25.52 -5.55 5.35
C PHE A 41 25.62 -6.48 6.57
N ASP A 42 24.73 -6.36 7.56
CA ASP A 42 24.71 -7.24 8.73
C ASP A 42 24.32 -8.66 8.35
N ALA A 43 23.28 -8.82 7.54
CA ALA A 43 22.88 -10.09 6.95
C ALA A 43 23.99 -10.71 6.09
N LEU A 44 24.64 -9.90 5.25
CA LEU A 44 25.75 -10.37 4.41
C LEU A 44 26.95 -10.82 5.26
N ARG A 45 27.32 -10.07 6.31
CA ARG A 45 28.37 -10.48 7.26
C ARG A 45 28.02 -11.78 7.97
N TRP A 46 26.76 -11.98 8.35
CA TRP A 46 26.29 -13.27 8.89
C TRP A 46 26.54 -14.41 7.89
N PHE A 47 26.19 -14.21 6.62
CA PHE A 47 26.41 -15.20 5.56
C PHE A 47 27.91 -15.49 5.32
N MET A 48 28.76 -14.46 5.29
CA MET A 48 30.22 -14.65 5.16
C MET A 48 30.78 -15.46 6.33
N LYS A 49 30.31 -15.19 7.56
CA LYS A 49 30.69 -15.95 8.76
C LYS A 49 30.24 -17.42 8.66
N LYS A 50 29.05 -17.69 8.13
CA LYS A 50 28.58 -19.07 7.86
C LYS A 50 29.46 -19.78 6.84
N ALA A 51 30.00 -19.07 5.86
CA ALA A 51 30.97 -19.58 4.90
C ALA A 51 32.41 -19.67 5.49
N GLY A 52 32.56 -19.60 6.82
CA GLY A 52 33.87 -19.65 7.47
C GLY A 52 34.80 -18.50 7.06
N ASN A 53 34.26 -17.38 6.57
CA ASN A 53 35.03 -16.27 6.00
C ASN A 53 35.96 -16.72 4.85
N GLY A 54 35.55 -17.77 4.13
CA GLY A 54 36.34 -18.44 3.09
C GLY A 54 36.04 -17.95 1.68
N HIS A 55 35.73 -18.91 0.80
CA HIS A 55 35.56 -18.68 -0.63
C HIS A 55 34.08 -18.60 -1.02
N ILE A 56 33.67 -17.45 -1.58
CA ILE A 56 32.29 -17.24 -2.03
C ILE A 56 32.19 -17.39 -3.54
N VAL A 57 31.18 -18.11 -4.02
CA VAL A 57 30.82 -18.13 -5.44
C VAL A 57 29.51 -17.41 -5.64
N VAL A 58 29.50 -16.39 -6.50
CA VAL A 58 28.29 -15.66 -6.88
C VAL A 58 27.85 -16.10 -8.27
N LEU A 59 26.59 -16.53 -8.39
CA LEU A 59 25.99 -16.92 -9.64
C LEU A 59 24.98 -15.87 -10.10
N ARG A 60 25.08 -15.47 -11.37
CA ARG A 60 24.21 -14.46 -11.97
C ARG A 60 23.71 -14.89 -13.34
N ALA A 61 22.47 -14.57 -13.68
CA ALA A 61 21.93 -14.73 -15.04
C ALA A 61 21.68 -13.38 -15.74
N SER A 62 22.02 -12.27 -15.07
CA SER A 62 21.91 -10.90 -15.54
C SER A 62 22.89 -10.00 -14.79
N GLN A 63 23.21 -8.83 -15.37
CA GLN A 63 24.14 -7.84 -14.83
C GLN A 63 25.58 -8.37 -14.65
N GLY A 64 26.52 -7.54 -14.21
CA GLY A 64 27.96 -7.83 -14.18
C GLY A 64 28.48 -8.36 -12.84
N GLY A 65 29.79 -8.16 -12.62
CA GLY A 65 30.55 -8.64 -11.46
C GLY A 65 30.46 -7.75 -10.21
N GLU A 66 29.61 -6.72 -10.20
CA GLU A 66 29.63 -5.64 -9.20
C GLU A 66 29.35 -6.16 -7.78
N ILE A 67 28.45 -7.16 -7.66
CA ILE A 67 28.11 -7.80 -6.39
C ILE A 67 29.31 -8.54 -5.77
N GLY A 68 30.20 -9.11 -6.60
CA GLY A 68 31.42 -9.75 -6.13
C GLY A 68 32.41 -8.73 -5.58
N GLU A 69 32.57 -7.60 -6.28
CA GLU A 69 33.40 -6.49 -5.79
C GLU A 69 32.94 -5.99 -4.44
N GLU A 70 31.64 -5.80 -4.27
CA GLU A 70 31.03 -5.41 -3.00
C GLU A 70 31.30 -6.44 -1.89
N PHE A 71 31.07 -7.73 -2.14
CA PHE A 71 31.29 -8.76 -1.13
C PHE A 71 32.75 -8.78 -0.65
N PHE A 72 33.70 -8.54 -1.55
CA PHE A 72 35.12 -8.55 -1.21
C PHE A 72 35.59 -7.25 -0.55
N LYS A 73 35.14 -6.09 -1.05
CA LYS A 73 35.65 -4.77 -0.63
C LYS A 73 34.82 -4.14 0.49
N ASP A 74 33.50 -4.16 0.35
CA ASP A 74 32.57 -3.40 1.19
C ASP A 74 32.10 -4.23 2.39
N VAL A 75 31.69 -5.49 2.16
CA VAL A 75 31.34 -6.43 3.25
C VAL A 75 32.62 -6.94 3.91
N GLY A 76 33.56 -7.41 3.09
CA GLY A 76 34.88 -7.83 3.51
C GLY A 76 34.92 -9.15 4.29
N GLY A 77 36.12 -9.52 4.74
CA GLY A 77 36.36 -10.68 5.60
C GLY A 77 36.56 -12.01 4.89
N ILE A 78 36.23 -12.12 3.60
CA ILE A 78 36.35 -13.37 2.82
C ILE A 78 37.73 -13.52 2.13
N GLN A 79 38.15 -14.76 1.87
CA GLN A 79 39.43 -15.05 1.19
C GLN A 79 39.40 -14.79 -0.32
N SER A 80 38.26 -15.12 -0.95
CA SER A 80 38.03 -14.83 -2.35
C SER A 80 36.56 -14.81 -2.68
N VAL A 81 36.23 -14.15 -3.79
CA VAL A 81 34.93 -14.25 -4.42
C VAL A 81 35.09 -14.46 -5.92
N GLU A 82 34.29 -15.37 -6.46
CA GLU A 82 34.20 -15.63 -7.89
C GLU A 82 32.78 -15.40 -8.37
N THR A 83 32.62 -14.48 -9.33
CA THR A 83 31.31 -14.21 -9.94
C THR A 83 31.25 -14.81 -11.33
N PHE A 84 30.21 -15.59 -11.59
CA PHE A 84 29.91 -16.16 -12.91
C PHE A 84 28.59 -15.60 -13.46
N VAL A 85 28.67 -14.97 -14.63
CA VAL A 85 27.52 -14.42 -15.36
C VAL A 85 27.15 -15.35 -16.51
N PHE A 86 26.02 -16.05 -16.36
CA PHE A 86 25.47 -16.97 -17.35
C PHE A 86 24.79 -16.19 -18.46
N LYS A 87 25.26 -16.39 -19.69
CA LYS A 87 24.64 -15.82 -20.90
C LYS A 87 23.64 -16.79 -21.55
N ASP A 88 23.80 -18.09 -21.30
CA ASP A 88 22.99 -19.15 -21.86
C ASP A 88 22.97 -20.41 -20.97
N ARG A 89 22.19 -21.41 -21.39
CA ARG A 89 22.08 -22.71 -20.72
C ARG A 89 23.35 -23.58 -20.90
N ALA A 90 24.14 -23.37 -21.95
CA ALA A 90 25.34 -24.19 -22.20
C ALA A 90 26.41 -23.96 -21.12
N ALA A 91 26.52 -22.73 -20.62
CA ALA A 91 27.37 -22.38 -19.48
C ALA A 91 27.09 -23.23 -18.23
N ALA A 92 25.87 -23.75 -18.05
CA ALA A 92 25.52 -24.63 -16.92
C ALA A 92 26.20 -26.01 -16.96
N ASN A 93 26.93 -26.32 -18.02
CA ASN A 93 27.76 -27.52 -18.12
C ASN A 93 29.26 -27.20 -18.12
N ASP A 94 29.66 -25.93 -17.92
CA ASP A 94 31.07 -25.55 -17.93
C ASP A 94 31.82 -26.17 -16.72
N PRO A 95 32.82 -27.03 -16.95
CA PRO A 95 33.58 -27.68 -15.88
C PRO A 95 34.29 -26.69 -14.95
N ARG A 96 34.61 -25.48 -15.42
CA ARG A 96 35.25 -24.43 -14.59
C ARG A 96 34.30 -23.96 -13.49
N ILE A 97 33.04 -23.74 -13.83
CA ILE A 97 32.01 -23.30 -12.88
C ILE A 97 31.73 -24.42 -11.88
N LEU A 98 31.56 -25.65 -12.35
CA LEU A 98 31.30 -26.80 -11.47
C LEU A 98 32.45 -27.04 -10.47
N ARG A 99 33.71 -26.85 -10.90
CA ARG A 99 34.87 -26.89 -9.99
C ARG A 99 34.86 -25.74 -8.99
N ALA A 100 34.42 -24.54 -9.38
CA ALA A 100 34.28 -23.40 -8.47
C ALA A 100 33.20 -23.65 -7.43
N LEU A 101 32.04 -24.18 -7.84
CA LEU A 101 30.95 -24.52 -6.93
C LEU A 101 31.35 -25.62 -5.94
N ALA A 102 32.05 -26.66 -6.40
CA ALA A 102 32.51 -27.74 -5.51
C ALA A 102 33.48 -27.26 -4.41
N ARG A 103 34.32 -26.26 -4.71
CA ARG A 103 35.26 -25.67 -3.74
C ARG A 103 34.67 -24.54 -2.89
N ALA A 104 33.49 -24.03 -3.24
CA ALA A 104 32.90 -22.90 -2.56
C ALA A 104 32.65 -23.22 -1.09
N ASP A 105 32.95 -22.27 -0.21
CA ASP A 105 32.54 -22.31 1.19
C ASP A 105 31.13 -21.73 1.35
N GLY A 106 30.72 -20.80 0.50
CA GLY A 106 29.36 -20.27 0.41
C GLY A 106 28.98 -19.95 -1.03
N ILE A 107 27.72 -20.13 -1.40
CA ILE A 107 27.20 -19.79 -2.73
C ILE A 107 26.11 -18.74 -2.61
N PHE A 108 26.12 -17.75 -3.49
CA PHE A 108 25.13 -16.68 -3.50
C PHE A 108 24.53 -16.48 -4.90
N ILE A 109 23.21 -16.34 -5.00
CA ILE A 109 22.50 -16.11 -6.26
C ILE A 109 22.09 -14.63 -6.33
N GLY A 110 22.60 -13.91 -7.33
CA GLY A 110 22.34 -12.49 -7.50
C GLY A 110 20.94 -12.15 -8.00
N GLY A 111 20.56 -10.88 -7.91
CA GLY A 111 19.36 -10.36 -8.56
C GLY A 111 19.46 -10.38 -10.10
N GLY A 112 18.35 -10.16 -10.78
CA GLY A 112 18.28 -10.16 -12.24
C GLY A 112 16.93 -10.64 -12.78
N ASP A 113 16.95 -11.15 -14.02
CA ASP A 113 15.78 -11.77 -14.65
C ASP A 113 15.59 -13.21 -14.12
N GLN A 114 14.51 -13.43 -13.37
CA GLN A 114 14.14 -14.72 -12.77
C GLN A 114 14.01 -15.83 -13.82
N SER A 115 13.43 -15.52 -14.98
CA SER A 115 13.15 -16.51 -16.02
C SER A 115 14.42 -17.10 -16.61
N ARG A 116 15.53 -16.33 -16.62
CA ARG A 116 16.82 -16.82 -17.09
C ARG A 116 17.43 -17.86 -16.15
N TYR A 117 17.30 -17.69 -14.84
CA TYR A 117 17.78 -18.67 -13.87
C TYR A 117 17.09 -20.02 -14.08
N VAL A 118 15.76 -20.03 -14.20
CA VAL A 118 14.98 -21.24 -14.48
C VAL A 118 15.41 -21.87 -15.81
N ARG A 119 15.47 -21.08 -16.90
CA ARG A 119 15.84 -21.59 -18.25
C ARG A 119 17.27 -22.13 -18.29
N TYR A 120 18.21 -21.52 -17.57
CA TYR A 120 19.62 -21.90 -17.65
C TYR A 120 19.97 -23.04 -16.72
N TRP A 121 19.36 -23.13 -15.53
CA TRP A 121 19.85 -24.05 -14.49
C TRP A 121 18.93 -25.23 -14.19
N ARG A 122 17.62 -25.14 -14.46
CA ARG A 122 16.70 -26.26 -14.19
C ARG A 122 17.15 -27.52 -14.91
N GLY A 123 17.31 -28.62 -14.18
CA GLY A 123 17.73 -29.91 -14.73
C GLY A 123 19.15 -29.91 -15.33
N THR A 124 20.04 -29.03 -14.86
CA THR A 124 21.46 -29.03 -15.27
C THR A 124 22.37 -29.37 -14.08
N PRO A 125 23.68 -29.64 -14.32
CA PRO A 125 24.65 -29.87 -13.26
C PRO A 125 24.77 -28.71 -12.24
N ILE A 126 24.43 -27.47 -12.59
CA ILE A 126 24.43 -26.34 -11.66
C ILE A 126 23.39 -26.53 -10.55
N ALA A 127 22.13 -26.86 -10.90
CA ALA A 127 21.09 -27.10 -9.91
C ALA A 127 21.50 -28.23 -8.94
N LYS A 128 22.04 -29.32 -9.49
CA LYS A 128 22.59 -30.42 -8.67
C LYS A 128 23.72 -29.95 -7.75
N ALA A 129 24.65 -29.13 -8.24
CA ALA A 129 25.76 -28.62 -7.45
C ALA A 129 25.30 -27.73 -6.29
N LEU A 130 24.23 -26.96 -6.48
CA LEU A 130 23.61 -26.15 -5.43
C LEU A 130 22.99 -27.04 -4.33
N ASP A 131 22.23 -28.08 -4.72
CA ASP A 131 21.68 -29.04 -3.77
C ASP A 131 22.78 -29.80 -3.01
N ASP A 132 23.82 -30.23 -3.71
CA ASP A 132 24.96 -30.92 -3.10
C ASP A 132 25.71 -30.01 -2.12
N HIS A 133 25.85 -28.72 -2.43
CA HIS A 133 26.48 -27.72 -1.56
C HIS A 133 25.70 -27.55 -0.25
N VAL A 134 24.38 -27.39 -0.32
CA VAL A 134 23.55 -27.29 0.90
C VAL A 134 23.55 -28.61 1.67
N ARG A 135 23.48 -29.76 1.00
CA ARG A 135 23.56 -31.08 1.63
C ARG A 135 24.90 -31.33 2.33
N ALA A 136 25.97 -30.69 1.87
CA ALA A 136 27.28 -30.70 2.51
C ALA A 136 27.36 -29.78 3.77
N GLY A 137 26.24 -29.19 4.20
CA GLY A 137 26.18 -28.32 5.38
C GLY A 137 26.79 -26.94 5.14
N LYS A 138 26.77 -26.45 3.89
CA LYS A 138 27.33 -25.15 3.52
C LYS A 138 26.21 -24.15 3.22
N PRO A 139 26.45 -22.84 3.44
CA PRO A 139 25.41 -21.83 3.28
C PRO A 139 25.14 -21.48 1.82
N LEU A 140 23.86 -21.20 1.54
CA LEU A 140 23.35 -20.72 0.24
C LEU A 140 22.52 -19.45 0.44
N GLY A 141 22.81 -18.40 -0.31
CA GLY A 141 22.10 -17.12 -0.21
C GLY A 141 21.51 -16.67 -1.55
N GLY A 142 20.55 -15.76 -1.50
CA GLY A 142 19.97 -15.13 -2.68
C GLY A 142 19.36 -13.77 -2.38
N THR A 143 19.41 -12.87 -3.36
CA THR A 143 18.74 -11.56 -3.29
C THR A 143 17.80 -11.36 -4.47
N SER A 144 16.64 -10.74 -4.24
CA SER A 144 15.66 -10.43 -5.30
C SER A 144 15.32 -11.72 -6.08
N ALA A 145 15.57 -11.76 -7.39
CA ALA A 145 15.43 -12.97 -8.20
C ALA A 145 16.13 -14.20 -7.61
N GLY A 146 17.31 -14.03 -7.01
CA GLY A 146 18.04 -15.11 -6.37
C GLY A 146 17.34 -15.69 -5.15
N LEU A 147 16.65 -14.86 -4.34
CA LEU A 147 15.80 -15.33 -3.25
C LEU A 147 14.61 -16.12 -3.82
N ALA A 148 13.95 -15.58 -4.85
CA ALA A 148 12.79 -16.22 -5.46
C ALA A 148 13.12 -17.64 -5.98
N MET A 149 14.35 -17.87 -6.43
CA MET A 149 14.81 -19.18 -6.90
C MET A 149 14.99 -20.24 -5.80
N LEU A 150 14.96 -19.86 -4.52
CA LEU A 150 15.21 -20.78 -3.40
C LEU A 150 13.97 -21.54 -2.93
N GLY A 151 12.75 -21.08 -3.27
CA GLY A 151 11.52 -21.77 -2.91
C GLY A 151 11.38 -23.12 -3.61
N GLU A 152 10.69 -24.09 -2.98
CA GLU A 152 10.37 -25.38 -3.60
C GLU A 152 9.42 -25.20 -4.80
N TYR A 153 8.43 -24.33 -4.60
CA TYR A 153 7.49 -23.86 -5.61
C TYR A 153 7.84 -22.38 -5.87
N LEU A 154 8.59 -22.13 -6.94
CA LEU A 154 9.15 -20.81 -7.20
C LEU A 154 8.37 -20.08 -8.28
N TYR A 155 8.24 -18.76 -8.14
CA TYR A 155 7.72 -17.94 -9.23
C TYR A 155 8.82 -17.63 -10.25
N GLY A 156 8.71 -18.20 -11.45
CA GLY A 156 9.73 -18.12 -12.50
C GLY A 156 9.68 -16.86 -13.37
N ALA A 157 8.58 -16.09 -13.35
CA ALA A 157 8.32 -14.97 -14.29
C ALA A 157 8.47 -15.40 -15.77
N MET A 158 7.96 -16.58 -16.13
CA MET A 158 8.27 -17.23 -17.41
C MET A 158 7.59 -16.57 -18.62
N ASP A 159 6.56 -15.75 -18.38
CA ASP A 159 5.88 -14.91 -19.37
C ASP A 159 6.68 -13.65 -19.76
N GLY A 160 7.85 -13.43 -19.13
CA GLY A 160 8.71 -12.28 -19.36
C GLY A 160 8.30 -11.03 -18.57
N GLY A 161 7.26 -11.11 -17.75
CA GLY A 161 6.80 -10.03 -16.87
C GLY A 161 6.84 -10.43 -15.40
N SER A 162 6.69 -9.44 -14.50
CA SER A 162 6.37 -9.72 -13.10
C SER A 162 4.88 -9.48 -12.91
N ILE A 163 4.12 -10.54 -12.68
CA ILE A 163 2.68 -10.43 -12.43
C ILE A 163 2.44 -9.57 -11.19
N THR A 164 1.40 -8.74 -11.22
CA THR A 164 0.98 -7.87 -10.12
C THR A 164 -0.09 -8.55 -9.27
N SER A 165 -0.29 -8.09 -8.02
CA SER A 165 -1.34 -8.64 -7.14
C SER A 165 -2.74 -8.61 -7.78
N PRO A 166 -3.21 -7.50 -8.39
CA PRO A 166 -4.52 -7.50 -9.05
C PRO A 166 -4.64 -8.53 -10.17
N ARG A 167 -3.61 -8.67 -11.02
CA ARG A 167 -3.62 -9.64 -12.12
C ARG A 167 -3.55 -11.09 -11.62
N ALA A 168 -2.77 -11.35 -10.57
CA ALA A 168 -2.65 -12.67 -9.98
C ALA A 168 -3.93 -13.10 -9.26
N LEU A 169 -4.61 -12.19 -8.58
CA LEU A 169 -5.89 -12.46 -7.92
C LEU A 169 -7.06 -12.58 -8.91
N ALA A 170 -6.98 -11.94 -10.09
CA ALA A 170 -7.99 -12.04 -11.13
C ALA A 170 -8.05 -13.43 -11.80
N ASP A 171 -6.92 -14.14 -11.81
CA ASP A 171 -6.82 -15.52 -12.31
C ASP A 171 -5.64 -16.24 -11.63
N PRO A 172 -5.85 -16.80 -10.42
CA PRO A 172 -4.76 -17.39 -9.63
C PRO A 172 -4.22 -18.68 -10.25
N LEU A 173 -4.99 -19.36 -11.10
CA LEU A 173 -4.58 -20.60 -11.75
C LEU A 173 -4.13 -20.42 -13.20
N GLY A 174 -4.26 -19.23 -13.78
CA GLY A 174 -3.89 -18.95 -15.15
C GLY A 174 -2.39 -18.99 -15.46
N ASP A 175 -2.08 -18.97 -16.76
CA ASP A 175 -0.73 -19.13 -17.31
C ASP A 175 0.26 -18.02 -16.91
N ALA A 176 -0.24 -16.83 -16.55
CA ALA A 176 0.62 -15.73 -16.07
C ALA A 176 1.18 -16.01 -14.66
N ASN A 177 0.54 -16.89 -13.89
CA ASN A 177 1.05 -17.35 -12.59
C ASN A 177 2.02 -18.53 -12.79
N THR A 178 3.22 -18.20 -13.24
CA THR A 178 4.25 -19.18 -13.64
C THR A 178 4.99 -19.78 -12.43
N ILE A 179 4.27 -20.55 -11.60
CA ILE A 179 4.88 -21.36 -10.53
C ILE A 179 5.58 -22.57 -11.15
N GLU A 180 6.86 -22.71 -10.84
CA GLU A 180 7.74 -23.76 -11.33
C GLU A 180 8.21 -24.63 -10.17
N THR A 181 8.53 -25.89 -10.46
CA THR A 181 9.01 -26.88 -9.48
C THR A 181 10.25 -27.61 -9.98
N GLY A 182 10.88 -28.39 -9.09
CA GLY A 182 12.02 -29.25 -9.45
C GLY A 182 13.28 -28.47 -9.82
N PHE A 183 13.44 -27.26 -9.26
CA PHE A 183 14.60 -26.41 -9.46
C PHE A 183 15.69 -26.67 -8.42
N LEU A 184 15.36 -26.55 -7.13
CA LEU A 184 16.22 -26.87 -5.99
C LEU A 184 15.46 -27.68 -4.94
N GLY A 185 16.15 -28.59 -4.26
CA GLY A 185 15.62 -29.46 -3.21
C GLY A 185 16.14 -29.08 -1.83
N LEU A 186 15.73 -27.92 -1.31
CA LEU A 186 16.19 -27.40 -0.02
C LEU A 186 15.26 -27.84 1.10
N ALA A 187 15.73 -28.72 2.00
CA ALA A 187 14.92 -29.27 3.09
C ALA A 187 14.29 -28.19 4.00
N LEU A 188 15.02 -27.10 4.25
CA LEU A 188 14.53 -25.97 5.06
C LEU A 188 13.47 -25.12 4.34
N LEU A 189 13.29 -25.26 3.03
CA LEU A 189 12.27 -24.56 2.24
C LEU A 189 11.27 -25.51 1.60
N HIS A 190 11.20 -26.75 2.07
CA HIS A 190 10.18 -27.70 1.65
C HIS A 190 8.78 -27.17 2.03
N GLY A 191 7.87 -27.11 1.07
CA GLY A 191 6.54 -26.56 1.24
C GLY A 191 6.48 -25.04 1.24
N VAL A 192 7.57 -24.34 0.87
CA VAL A 192 7.66 -22.88 0.94
C VAL A 192 7.70 -22.27 -0.45
N ILE A 193 6.82 -21.30 -0.68
CA ILE A 193 6.87 -20.34 -1.79
C ILE A 193 7.48 -19.05 -1.26
N THR A 194 8.41 -18.45 -2.00
CA THR A 194 9.05 -17.20 -1.60
C THR A 194 8.69 -16.05 -2.55
N ASP A 195 8.66 -14.83 -2.00
CA ASP A 195 8.52 -13.60 -2.77
C ASP A 195 9.42 -12.47 -2.23
N THR A 196 9.71 -11.47 -3.06
CA THR A 196 10.70 -10.39 -2.85
C THR A 196 10.09 -9.01 -3.07
N HIS A 197 10.78 -7.92 -2.74
CA HIS A 197 10.30 -6.53 -2.91
C HIS A 197 8.86 -6.35 -2.41
N PHE A 198 8.57 -7.00 -1.28
CA PHE A 198 7.22 -7.44 -0.96
C PHE A 198 6.29 -6.25 -0.66
N SER A 199 6.72 -5.37 0.26
CA SER A 199 5.98 -4.18 0.67
C SER A 199 5.97 -3.08 -0.39
N GLU A 200 7.12 -2.67 -0.94
CA GLU A 200 7.22 -1.60 -1.96
C GLU A 200 6.29 -1.85 -3.15
N ARG A 201 6.10 -3.12 -3.53
CA ARG A 201 5.31 -3.52 -4.71
C ARG A 201 3.94 -4.10 -4.40
N ALA A 202 3.47 -3.98 -3.15
CA ALA A 202 2.16 -4.45 -2.71
C ALA A 202 1.88 -5.92 -3.11
N ARG A 203 2.81 -6.84 -2.80
CA ARG A 203 2.83 -8.22 -3.33
C ARG A 203 2.05 -9.26 -2.52
N LEU A 204 1.34 -8.85 -1.46
CA LEU A 204 0.57 -9.79 -0.64
C LEU A 204 -0.46 -10.59 -1.44
N GLY A 205 -1.31 -9.92 -2.22
CA GLY A 205 -2.30 -10.60 -3.06
C GLY A 205 -1.67 -11.56 -4.06
N ARG A 206 -0.51 -11.20 -4.61
CA ARG A 206 0.24 -12.07 -5.50
C ARG A 206 0.77 -13.33 -4.81
N LEU A 207 1.36 -13.21 -3.62
CA LEU A 207 1.85 -14.36 -2.87
C LEU A 207 0.71 -15.32 -2.47
N ILE A 208 -0.48 -14.78 -2.16
CA ILE A 208 -1.69 -15.58 -1.93
C ILE A 208 -2.08 -16.36 -3.21
N ALA A 209 -2.07 -15.72 -4.37
CA ALA A 209 -2.32 -16.40 -5.65
C ALA A 209 -1.25 -17.45 -5.98
N PHE A 210 0.03 -17.18 -5.65
CA PHE A 210 1.11 -18.15 -5.80
C PHE A 210 0.86 -19.40 -4.96
N LEU A 211 0.41 -19.23 -3.71
CA LEU A 211 0.02 -20.34 -2.84
C LEU A 211 -1.12 -21.16 -3.45
N ALA A 212 -2.17 -20.52 -3.97
CA ALA A 212 -3.26 -21.26 -4.61
C ALA A 212 -2.79 -22.12 -5.78
N LYS A 213 -1.94 -21.58 -6.67
CA LYS A 213 -1.35 -22.35 -7.77
C LYS A 213 -0.44 -23.47 -7.26
N GLY A 214 0.42 -23.17 -6.29
CA GLY A 214 1.33 -24.14 -5.69
C GLY A 214 0.57 -25.30 -5.02
N GLU A 215 -0.48 -25.02 -4.25
CA GLU A 215 -1.31 -26.03 -3.59
C GLU A 215 -2.09 -26.89 -4.58
N ALA A 216 -2.60 -26.29 -5.65
CA ALA A 216 -3.23 -27.02 -6.74
C ALA A 216 -2.25 -28.00 -7.42
N MET A 217 -0.97 -27.63 -7.54
CA MET A 217 0.09 -28.51 -8.05
C MET A 217 0.54 -29.57 -7.03
N ALA A 218 0.64 -29.19 -5.76
CA ALA A 218 1.20 -30.02 -4.69
C ALA A 218 0.20 -31.04 -4.13
N GLY A 219 -1.10 -30.74 -4.20
CA GLY A 219 -2.15 -31.53 -3.53
C GLY A 219 -2.07 -31.49 -1.99
N ARG A 220 -1.36 -30.50 -1.42
CA ARG A 220 -1.19 -30.31 0.03
C ARG A 220 -1.00 -28.83 0.36
N PRO A 221 -1.24 -28.41 1.62
CA PRO A 221 -0.97 -27.06 2.07
C PRO A 221 0.50 -26.65 1.92
N LEU A 222 0.71 -25.37 1.59
CA LEU A 222 2.00 -24.69 1.50
C LEU A 222 2.04 -23.45 2.41
N ILE A 223 3.23 -22.88 2.59
CA ILE A 223 3.39 -21.56 3.23
C ILE A 223 4.07 -20.58 2.28
N GLY A 224 3.63 -19.33 2.31
CA GLY A 224 4.21 -18.24 1.54
C GLY A 224 5.10 -17.40 2.45
N LEU A 225 6.28 -17.01 1.97
CA LEU A 225 7.20 -16.11 2.66
C LEU A 225 7.57 -14.93 1.76
N GLY A 226 6.97 -13.77 2.00
CA GLY A 226 7.33 -12.51 1.36
C GLY A 226 8.38 -11.78 2.18
N VAL A 227 9.49 -11.37 1.57
CA VAL A 227 10.55 -10.61 2.24
C VAL A 227 10.60 -9.19 1.66
N ASP A 228 10.53 -8.19 2.53
CA ASP A 228 10.60 -6.79 2.14
C ASP A 228 11.96 -6.45 1.54
N GLU A 229 11.97 -5.51 0.60
CA GLU A 229 13.15 -4.97 -0.06
C GLU A 229 14.29 -4.64 0.93
N ASP A 230 13.97 -3.99 2.04
CA ASP A 230 14.91 -3.55 3.07
C ASP A 230 15.20 -4.62 4.15
N ALA A 231 14.76 -5.86 3.92
CA ALA A 231 14.89 -6.95 4.86
C ALA A 231 15.62 -8.18 4.30
N ALA A 232 16.13 -8.99 5.22
CA ALA A 232 16.69 -10.29 4.94
C ALA A 232 16.32 -11.28 6.05
N VAL A 233 15.91 -12.49 5.65
CA VAL A 233 15.66 -13.61 6.56
C VAL A 233 16.88 -14.53 6.52
N ALA A 234 17.57 -14.65 7.65
CA ALA A 234 18.69 -15.56 7.83
C ALA A 234 18.21 -16.82 8.56
N VAL A 235 18.28 -17.97 7.88
CA VAL A 235 17.81 -19.27 8.36
C VAL A 235 19.02 -20.09 8.79
N GLU A 236 19.05 -20.49 10.05
CA GLU A 236 20.04 -21.37 10.65
C GLU A 236 19.86 -22.82 10.18
N GLY A 237 20.88 -23.66 10.39
CA GLY A 237 20.84 -25.07 9.97
C GLY A 237 19.78 -25.93 10.64
N ASP A 238 19.27 -25.50 11.80
CA ASP A 238 18.15 -26.12 12.50
C ASP A 238 16.78 -25.59 12.04
N GLY A 239 16.76 -24.69 11.06
CA GLY A 239 15.56 -24.06 10.50
C GLY A 239 15.05 -22.86 11.27
N SER A 240 15.65 -22.51 12.42
CA SER A 240 15.32 -21.26 13.11
C SER A 240 15.81 -20.07 12.30
N ALA A 241 15.04 -18.99 12.24
CA ALA A 241 15.32 -17.86 11.37
C ALA A 241 15.07 -16.53 12.09
N HIS A 242 15.92 -15.55 11.77
CA HIS A 242 15.85 -14.18 12.27
C HIS A 242 15.90 -13.18 11.13
N VAL A 243 15.32 -12.00 11.38
CA VAL A 243 15.23 -10.91 10.40
C VAL A 243 16.32 -9.88 10.66
N TYR A 244 17.02 -9.51 9.60
CA TYR A 244 17.75 -8.26 9.52
C TYR A 244 16.93 -7.26 8.72
N ALA A 245 16.85 -6.02 9.17
CA ALA A 245 16.22 -4.94 8.41
C ALA A 245 17.09 -3.69 8.43
N THR A 246 17.03 -2.88 7.38
CA THR A 246 17.77 -1.61 7.28
C THR A 246 16.90 -0.41 7.66
N THR A 247 15.57 -0.52 7.53
CA THR A 247 14.58 0.49 7.91
C THR A 247 13.69 0.01 9.06
N PRO A 248 13.09 0.92 9.86
CA PRO A 248 12.03 0.56 10.80
C PRO A 248 10.80 0.00 10.07
N GLY A 249 10.17 -1.03 10.63
CA GLY A 249 8.97 -1.65 10.05
C GLY A 249 9.22 -2.68 8.95
N ALA A 250 10.39 -2.69 8.31
CA ALA A 250 10.75 -3.70 7.32
C ALA A 250 11.00 -5.08 7.97
N GLY A 251 10.55 -6.14 7.29
CA GLY A 251 10.74 -7.51 7.73
C GLY A 251 10.29 -8.55 6.71
N ALA A 252 9.56 -9.55 7.18
CA ALA A 252 8.95 -10.56 6.32
C ALA A 252 7.49 -10.80 6.71
N THR A 253 6.70 -11.24 5.74
CA THR A 253 5.32 -11.67 5.95
C THR A 253 5.19 -13.13 5.60
N LEU A 254 4.70 -13.93 6.55
CA LEU A 254 4.30 -15.30 6.32
C LEU A 254 2.81 -15.37 5.99
N VAL A 255 2.45 -16.08 4.93
CA VAL A 255 1.06 -16.32 4.52
C VAL A 255 0.77 -17.80 4.70
N ARG A 256 -0.28 -18.14 5.47
CA ARG A 256 -0.70 -19.53 5.63
C ARG A 256 -1.60 -19.93 4.46
N GLY A 257 -1.19 -20.99 3.76
CA GLY A 257 -2.05 -21.69 2.80
C GLY A 257 -3.03 -22.63 3.50
N GLY A 258 -3.41 -23.71 2.83
CA GLY A 258 -4.45 -24.65 3.23
C GLY A 258 -5.83 -24.09 2.93
N PHE A 259 -5.98 -23.43 1.78
CA PHE A 259 -7.23 -22.78 1.39
C PHE A 259 -8.36 -23.81 1.24
N LYS A 260 -9.52 -23.50 1.82
CA LYS A 260 -10.67 -24.42 1.81
C LYS A 260 -11.44 -24.31 0.50
N GLU A 261 -11.46 -23.11 -0.06
CA GLU A 261 -12.17 -22.74 -1.27
C GLU A 261 -11.36 -23.20 -2.48
N THR A 262 -12.00 -23.99 -3.34
CA THR A 262 -11.40 -24.43 -4.59
C THR A 262 -11.29 -23.26 -5.56
N GLN A 263 -10.08 -23.04 -6.07
CA GLN A 263 -9.83 -22.03 -7.11
C GLN A 263 -10.04 -22.64 -8.49
N ALA A 264 -10.37 -21.80 -9.47
CA ALA A 264 -10.56 -22.21 -10.86
C ALA A 264 -9.79 -21.27 -11.80
N GLU A 265 -9.34 -21.81 -12.93
CA GLU A 265 -8.76 -21.04 -14.02
C GLU A 265 -9.80 -20.10 -14.64
N ASP A 266 -9.36 -18.95 -15.15
CA ASP A 266 -10.20 -17.88 -15.71
C ASP A 266 -11.27 -17.34 -14.74
N LYS A 267 -11.10 -17.58 -13.44
CA LYS A 267 -11.99 -17.08 -12.39
C LYS A 267 -11.23 -16.24 -11.38
N PRO A 268 -11.82 -15.11 -10.95
CA PRO A 268 -11.24 -14.33 -9.87
C PRO A 268 -11.22 -15.15 -8.58
N MET A 269 -10.15 -14.97 -7.83
CA MET A 269 -9.93 -15.66 -6.57
C MET A 269 -11.03 -15.35 -5.55
N GLN A 270 -11.39 -16.37 -4.78
CA GLN A 270 -12.34 -16.28 -3.66
C GLN A 270 -11.77 -17.00 -2.44
N LEU A 271 -11.59 -16.28 -1.34
CA LEU A 271 -11.15 -16.81 -0.06
C LEU A 271 -11.88 -16.06 1.06
N ASP A 272 -12.55 -16.78 1.96
CA ASP A 272 -13.24 -16.13 3.08
C ASP A 272 -12.26 -15.61 4.12
N ARG A 273 -11.11 -16.30 4.28
CA ARG A 273 -10.08 -15.94 5.24
C ARG A 273 -8.69 -16.46 4.87
N VAL A 274 -7.71 -15.57 4.99
CA VAL A 274 -6.28 -15.83 4.85
C VAL A 274 -5.59 -15.27 6.07
N GLU A 275 -4.76 -16.08 6.73
CA GLU A 275 -3.94 -15.65 7.86
C GLU A 275 -2.57 -15.20 7.37
N THR A 276 -2.14 -14.05 7.88
CA THR A 276 -0.83 -13.49 7.62
C THR A 276 -0.17 -13.11 8.94
N ILE A 277 1.14 -13.36 9.03
CA ILE A 277 1.93 -13.13 10.23
C ILE A 277 3.14 -12.27 9.85
N GLY A 278 3.27 -11.13 10.51
CA GLY A 278 4.43 -10.25 10.40
C GLY A 278 5.60 -10.76 11.22
N ILE A 279 6.79 -10.72 10.64
CA ILE A 279 8.04 -11.18 11.23
C ILE A 279 9.02 -10.01 11.20
N ASP A 280 9.35 -9.48 12.38
CA ASP A 280 10.33 -8.40 12.55
C ASP A 280 11.63 -8.91 13.18
N ARG A 281 12.48 -7.98 13.65
CA ARG A 281 13.77 -8.31 14.29
C ARG A 281 13.64 -8.99 15.65
N ASN A 282 12.46 -8.90 16.28
CA ASN A 282 12.17 -9.50 17.59
C ASN A 282 11.50 -10.87 17.42
N SER A 283 10.86 -11.11 16.28
CA SER A 283 10.27 -12.40 15.95
C SER A 283 11.31 -13.51 15.72
N ARG A 284 10.88 -14.77 15.94
CA ARG A 284 11.64 -15.97 15.57
C ARG A 284 10.77 -16.89 14.70
N LEU A 285 11.20 -17.11 13.47
CA LEU A 285 10.53 -18.00 12.51
C LEU A 285 11.17 -19.39 12.53
N GLN A 286 10.37 -20.46 12.47
CA GLN A 286 10.85 -21.83 12.33
C GLN A 286 10.41 -22.42 10.99
N LEU A 287 11.37 -22.69 10.10
CA LEU A 287 11.16 -23.33 8.82
C LEU A 287 11.50 -24.85 8.88
N PRO A 288 10.86 -25.68 8.03
CA PRO A 288 9.79 -25.35 7.08
C PRO A 288 8.40 -25.21 7.71
N THR A 289 8.27 -25.37 9.04
CA THR A 289 6.94 -25.43 9.70
C THR A 289 6.11 -24.14 9.60
N GLY A 290 6.75 -22.99 9.44
CA GLY A 290 6.09 -21.69 9.44
C GLY A 290 5.54 -21.28 10.81
N THR A 291 6.13 -21.79 11.91
CA THR A 291 5.82 -21.36 13.27
C THR A 291 6.53 -20.04 13.54
N VAL A 292 5.84 -19.05 14.12
CA VAL A 292 6.41 -17.74 14.46
C VAL A 292 6.22 -17.50 15.95
N GLU A 293 7.32 -17.27 16.66
CA GLU A 293 7.32 -16.79 18.03
C GLU A 293 7.44 -15.26 18.03
N GLN A 294 6.71 -14.59 18.92
CA GLN A 294 6.67 -13.11 19.03
C GLN A 294 6.36 -12.43 17.68
N PRO A 295 5.21 -12.74 17.05
CA PRO A 295 4.84 -12.12 15.79
C PRO A 295 4.74 -10.60 15.95
N ALA A 296 5.25 -9.86 14.97
CA ALA A 296 5.14 -8.40 14.94
C ALA A 296 3.68 -7.95 14.79
N PHE A 297 2.91 -8.71 14.00
CA PHE A 297 1.47 -8.58 13.88
C PHE A 297 0.87 -9.91 13.41
N GLU A 298 -0.43 -10.08 13.66
CA GLU A 298 -1.27 -11.08 13.02
C GLU A 298 -2.42 -10.35 12.32
N ARG A 299 -2.59 -10.59 11.02
CA ARG A 299 -3.63 -9.97 10.21
C ARG A 299 -4.39 -11.02 9.42
N HIS A 300 -5.66 -10.74 9.20
CA HIS A 300 -6.56 -11.59 8.44
C HIS A 300 -7.06 -10.85 7.22
N TYR A 301 -7.22 -11.56 6.11
CA TYR A 301 -7.72 -11.00 4.86
C TYR A 301 -8.78 -11.91 4.26
N ALA A 302 -9.72 -11.35 3.52
CA ALA A 302 -10.53 -12.08 2.55
C ALA A 302 -10.04 -11.74 1.14
N VAL A 303 -10.31 -12.62 0.19
CA VAL A 303 -10.26 -12.29 -1.24
C VAL A 303 -11.66 -12.43 -1.80
N ARG A 304 -12.25 -11.33 -2.27
CA ARG A 304 -13.61 -11.29 -2.81
C ARG A 304 -13.58 -10.80 -4.25
N ASN A 305 -13.92 -11.68 -5.19
CA ASN A 305 -13.86 -11.42 -6.63
C ASN A 305 -12.49 -10.86 -7.05
N GLY A 306 -11.41 -11.48 -6.57
CA GLY A 306 -10.04 -11.07 -6.88
C GLY A 306 -9.59 -9.77 -6.19
N VAL A 307 -10.35 -9.28 -5.22
CA VAL A 307 -10.00 -8.11 -4.41
C VAL A 307 -9.61 -8.54 -3.01
N LEU A 308 -8.39 -8.19 -2.60
CA LEU A 308 -7.92 -8.41 -1.24
C LEU A 308 -8.56 -7.37 -0.29
N ALA A 309 -9.16 -7.85 0.80
CA ALA A 309 -9.80 -7.02 1.81
C ALA A 309 -9.28 -7.42 3.20
N ALA A 310 -8.80 -6.46 4.00
CA ALA A 310 -8.41 -6.71 5.37
C ALA A 310 -9.64 -6.97 6.25
N LEU A 311 -9.50 -7.89 7.20
CA LEU A 311 -10.50 -8.30 8.16
C LEU A 311 -10.01 -8.00 9.57
N ASP A 312 -10.94 -7.86 10.50
CA ASP A 312 -10.66 -7.69 11.94
C ASP A 312 -9.72 -6.49 12.26
N ALA A 313 -9.51 -5.61 11.29
CA ALA A 313 -8.61 -4.46 11.35
C ALA A 313 -9.38 -3.18 10.99
N PRO A 314 -10.36 -2.78 11.82
CA PRO A 314 -11.14 -1.58 11.56
C PRO A 314 -10.23 -0.35 11.49
N LEU A 315 -10.46 0.50 10.50
CA LEU A 315 -9.66 1.69 10.25
C LEU A 315 -10.56 2.84 9.85
N LEU A 316 -10.35 4.00 10.47
CA LEU A 316 -11.05 5.23 10.14
C LEU A 316 -10.04 6.32 9.80
N VAL A 317 -10.26 7.01 8.70
CA VAL A 317 -9.43 8.12 8.22
C VAL A 317 -10.32 9.33 8.01
N ILE A 318 -9.85 10.51 8.41
CA ILE A 318 -10.59 11.77 8.23
C ILE A 318 -9.73 12.89 7.65
N HIS A 319 -10.39 13.87 7.05
CA HIS A 319 -9.85 15.22 6.88
C HIS A 319 -10.83 16.29 7.34
N GLY A 320 -10.29 17.41 7.83
CA GLY A 320 -11.03 18.63 8.13
C GLY A 320 -10.87 19.73 7.08
N GLY A 321 -10.12 19.45 6.00
CA GLY A 321 -9.92 20.35 4.86
C GLY A 321 -8.46 20.70 4.59
N ALA A 322 -8.12 20.83 3.31
CA ALA A 322 -6.83 21.33 2.82
C ALA A 322 -6.80 22.86 2.78
N GLY A 323 -5.60 23.45 2.68
CA GLY A 323 -5.42 24.88 2.38
C GLY A 323 -5.01 25.80 3.53
N VAL A 324 -4.71 25.22 4.69
CA VAL A 324 -4.13 25.95 5.83
C VAL A 324 -2.64 26.15 5.62
N GLU A 325 -2.14 27.37 5.82
CA GLU A 325 -0.70 27.67 5.71
C GLU A 325 -0.07 27.90 7.10
N PRO A 326 1.23 27.56 7.29
CA PRO A 326 1.94 27.92 8.52
C PRO A 326 1.82 29.40 8.85
N GLY A 327 1.36 29.70 10.07
CA GLY A 327 1.10 31.07 10.54
C GLY A 327 -0.36 31.54 10.41
N ASP A 328 -1.23 30.78 9.74
CA ASP A 328 -2.67 31.09 9.70
C ASP A 328 -3.38 30.83 11.03
N LEU A 329 -2.82 29.94 11.87
CA LEU A 329 -3.38 29.53 13.15
C LEU A 329 -2.53 29.99 14.32
N THR A 330 -3.19 30.33 15.43
CA THR A 330 -2.54 30.47 16.74
C THR A 330 -2.28 29.08 17.35
N PRO A 331 -1.31 28.95 18.29
CA PRO A 331 -1.05 27.67 18.96
C PRO A 331 -2.27 27.08 19.68
N GLN A 332 -3.16 27.93 20.20
CA GLN A 332 -4.41 27.49 20.82
C GLN A 332 -5.37 26.91 19.76
N GLN A 333 -5.55 27.59 18.62
CA GLN A 333 -6.40 27.07 17.55
C GLN A 333 -5.88 25.75 16.98
N GLU A 334 -4.56 25.57 16.86
CA GLU A 334 -3.98 24.28 16.46
C GLU A 334 -4.31 23.19 17.47
N THR A 335 -4.23 23.50 18.77
CA THR A 335 -4.58 22.56 19.85
C THR A 335 -6.05 22.18 19.79
N ASP A 336 -6.94 23.16 19.61
CA ASP A 336 -8.39 22.97 19.53
C ASP A 336 -8.77 22.13 18.30
N ILE A 337 -8.17 22.42 17.14
CA ILE A 337 -8.38 21.65 15.90
C ILE A 337 -7.90 20.21 16.05
N LYS A 338 -6.72 19.98 16.63
CA LYS A 338 -6.24 18.61 16.90
C LYS A 338 -7.16 17.85 17.85
N ALA A 339 -7.71 18.52 18.86
CA ALA A 339 -8.69 17.94 19.77
C ALA A 339 -10.00 17.59 19.04
N ALA A 340 -10.48 18.47 18.16
CA ALA A 340 -11.68 18.24 17.34
C ALA A 340 -11.51 17.05 16.37
N LEU A 341 -10.38 16.98 15.65
CA LEU A 341 -10.03 15.83 14.80
C LEU A 341 -10.00 14.53 15.62
N SER A 342 -9.39 14.56 16.81
CA SER A 342 -9.32 13.41 17.71
C SER A 342 -10.70 12.98 18.20
N ALA A 343 -11.61 13.93 18.44
CA ALA A 343 -12.98 13.65 18.86
C ALA A 343 -13.78 12.98 17.73
N ALA A 344 -13.65 13.46 16.49
CA ALA A 344 -14.28 12.87 15.32
C ALA A 344 -13.79 11.44 15.07
N LEU A 345 -12.47 11.21 15.17
CA LEU A 345 -11.87 9.88 15.05
C LEU A 345 -12.42 8.92 16.12
N ARG A 346 -12.44 9.33 17.39
CA ARG A 346 -12.98 8.49 18.48
C ARG A 346 -14.46 8.17 18.29
N ALA A 347 -15.27 9.14 17.85
CA ALA A 347 -16.70 8.93 17.64
C ALA A 347 -16.99 7.92 16.52
N GLY A 348 -16.30 8.04 15.39
CA GLY A 348 -16.43 7.06 14.29
C GLY A 348 -15.85 5.70 14.67
N TYR A 349 -14.67 5.66 15.30
CA TYR A 349 -14.03 4.39 15.67
C TYR A 349 -14.81 3.61 16.73
N ALA A 350 -15.48 4.29 17.65
CA ALA A 350 -16.39 3.63 18.61
C ALA A 350 -17.50 2.82 17.90
N ARG A 351 -17.94 3.24 16.70
CA ARG A 351 -18.88 2.46 15.89
C ARG A 351 -18.21 1.19 15.34
N LEU A 352 -17.00 1.33 14.78
CA LEU A 352 -16.26 0.17 14.25
C LEU A 352 -15.91 -0.84 15.35
N GLN A 353 -15.49 -0.37 16.53
CA GLN A 353 -15.20 -1.24 17.68
C GLN A 353 -16.46 -1.97 18.18
N ALA A 354 -17.64 -1.38 18.02
CA ALA A 354 -18.91 -2.03 18.32
C ALA A 354 -19.37 -3.03 17.23
N GLY A 355 -18.58 -3.23 16.17
CA GLY A 355 -18.91 -4.10 15.04
C GLY A 355 -19.91 -3.49 14.06
N ALA A 356 -20.13 -2.17 14.11
CA ALA A 356 -21.04 -1.49 13.18
C ALA A 356 -20.44 -1.40 11.77
N PRO A 357 -21.29 -1.30 10.72
CA PRO A 357 -20.83 -1.10 9.35
C PRO A 357 -20.02 0.18 9.17
N SER A 358 -19.15 0.21 8.15
CA SER A 358 -18.27 1.35 7.85
C SER A 358 -19.02 2.67 7.62
N MET A 359 -20.23 2.62 7.07
CA MET A 359 -21.09 3.79 6.87
C MET A 359 -21.47 4.48 8.18
N ASP A 360 -21.65 3.75 9.28
CA ASP A 360 -22.00 4.31 10.59
C ASP A 360 -20.81 5.10 11.16
N ALA A 361 -19.59 4.60 10.95
CA ALA A 361 -18.36 5.25 11.39
C ALA A 361 -18.10 6.55 10.62
N VAL A 362 -18.24 6.52 9.29
CA VAL A 362 -18.14 7.72 8.43
C VAL A 362 -19.16 8.77 8.86
N THR A 363 -20.43 8.35 9.02
CA THR A 363 -21.53 9.24 9.42
C THR A 363 -21.25 9.88 10.78
N ALA A 364 -20.83 9.09 11.77
CA ALA A 364 -20.54 9.58 13.11
C ALA A 364 -19.35 10.56 13.14
N ALA A 365 -18.27 10.27 12.43
CA ALA A 365 -17.10 11.14 12.37
C ALA A 365 -17.42 12.49 11.71
N ILE A 366 -18.12 12.46 10.58
CA ILE A 366 -18.51 13.69 9.86
C ILE A 366 -19.52 14.50 10.68
N THR A 367 -20.47 13.86 11.38
CA THR A 367 -21.42 14.56 12.25
C THR A 367 -20.69 15.38 13.34
N VAL A 368 -19.63 14.82 13.94
CA VAL A 368 -18.80 15.55 14.91
C VAL A 368 -18.12 16.76 14.27
N MET A 369 -17.57 16.61 13.06
CA MET A 369 -16.93 17.71 12.35
C MET A 369 -17.93 18.77 11.86
N GLU A 370 -19.17 18.39 11.52
CA GLU A 370 -20.25 19.31 11.17
C GLU A 370 -20.77 20.11 12.37
N ASP A 371 -20.66 19.58 13.59
CA ASP A 371 -21.07 20.28 14.82
C ASP A 371 -19.97 21.21 15.36
N ASP A 372 -18.72 21.07 14.88
CA ASP A 372 -17.55 21.81 15.35
C ASP A 372 -17.28 23.07 14.50
N PRO A 373 -17.28 24.28 15.12
CA PRO A 373 -17.17 25.55 14.40
C PRO A 373 -15.84 25.81 13.69
N HIS A 374 -14.81 24.99 13.91
CA HIS A 374 -13.51 25.15 13.25
C HIS A 374 -13.54 24.70 11.79
N PHE A 375 -14.41 23.75 11.44
CA PHE A 375 -14.47 23.19 10.09
C PHE A 375 -15.51 23.90 9.22
N ASN A 376 -15.32 23.86 7.89
CA ASN A 376 -16.27 24.44 6.95
C ASN A 376 -17.27 23.37 6.46
N ALA A 377 -18.05 22.85 7.40
CA ALA A 377 -19.20 21.98 7.18
C ALA A 377 -20.17 22.18 8.34
N GLY A 378 -21.49 22.17 8.10
CA GLY A 378 -22.46 22.45 9.16
C GLY A 378 -22.15 23.76 9.90
N ARG A 379 -22.01 23.69 11.22
CA ARG A 379 -21.60 24.81 12.06
C ARG A 379 -20.19 25.25 11.70
N GLY A 380 -20.01 26.51 11.29
CA GLY A 380 -18.71 27.00 10.81
C GLY A 380 -18.57 27.00 9.29
N ALA A 381 -19.63 26.64 8.56
CA ALA A 381 -19.70 26.81 7.12
C ALA A 381 -19.38 28.26 6.68
N VAL A 382 -18.76 28.36 5.51
CA VAL A 382 -18.52 29.65 4.83
C VAL A 382 -19.82 30.26 4.31
N PHE A 383 -19.74 31.53 3.96
CA PHE A 383 -20.88 32.28 3.46
C PHE A 383 -20.84 32.44 1.94
N THR A 384 -22.02 32.38 1.32
CA THR A 384 -22.29 32.82 -0.04
C THR A 384 -22.09 34.33 -0.18
N HIS A 385 -22.08 34.81 -1.42
CA HIS A 385 -22.05 36.23 -1.76
C HIS A 385 -23.15 37.03 -1.03
N ASP A 386 -24.34 36.44 -0.91
CA ASP A 386 -25.52 37.07 -0.30
C ASP A 386 -25.54 36.94 1.23
N GLY A 387 -24.45 36.48 1.84
CA GLY A 387 -24.30 36.40 3.29
C GLY A 387 -25.10 35.27 3.94
N ARG A 388 -25.35 34.17 3.22
CA ARG A 388 -26.03 32.97 3.74
C ARG A 388 -25.09 31.77 3.79
N ASN A 389 -25.39 30.79 4.64
CA ASN A 389 -24.74 29.48 4.59
C ASN A 389 -25.52 28.56 3.64
N GLU A 390 -24.81 27.77 2.84
CA GLU A 390 -25.39 26.84 1.88
C GLU A 390 -24.52 25.59 1.80
N LEU A 391 -25.08 24.44 2.22
CA LEU A 391 -24.34 23.23 2.55
C LEU A 391 -24.55 22.12 1.51
N ASP A 392 -23.49 21.37 1.26
CA ASP A 392 -23.45 20.25 0.32
C ASP A 392 -22.80 19.02 0.98
N THR A 393 -23.24 17.82 0.61
CA THR A 393 -22.72 16.56 1.16
C THR A 393 -22.98 15.36 0.27
N SER A 394 -22.17 14.31 0.41
CA SER A 394 -22.52 12.97 -0.07
C SER A 394 -21.90 11.86 0.77
N ILE A 395 -22.44 10.66 0.61
CA ILE A 395 -21.98 9.42 1.25
C ILE A 395 -22.16 8.24 0.29
N MET A 396 -21.23 7.29 0.31
CA MET A 396 -21.23 6.13 -0.59
C MET A 396 -20.78 4.86 0.13
N GLU A 397 -21.52 3.77 -0.07
CA GLU A 397 -21.20 2.43 0.43
C GLU A 397 -20.45 1.63 -0.64
N GLY A 398 -19.23 1.21 -0.33
CA GLY A 398 -18.35 0.54 -1.30
C GLY A 398 -18.81 -0.86 -1.70
N ALA A 399 -19.45 -1.60 -0.80
CA ALA A 399 -19.89 -2.97 -1.04
C ALA A 399 -20.98 -3.07 -2.11
N THR A 400 -21.89 -2.08 -2.17
CA THR A 400 -23.06 -2.10 -3.06
C THR A 400 -23.01 -1.01 -4.13
N GLY A 401 -22.16 0.00 -3.97
CA GLY A 401 -22.14 1.21 -4.79
C GLY A 401 -23.32 2.14 -4.55
N ARG A 402 -24.18 1.88 -3.55
CA ARG A 402 -25.27 2.79 -3.18
C ARG A 402 -24.71 4.09 -2.64
N ALA A 403 -25.34 5.18 -3.02
CA ALA A 403 -24.93 6.53 -2.64
C ALA A 403 -26.13 7.41 -2.30
N GLY A 404 -25.87 8.43 -1.48
CA GLY A 404 -26.82 9.48 -1.15
C GLY A 404 -26.11 10.83 -1.10
N ALA A 405 -26.75 11.88 -1.59
CA ALA A 405 -26.15 13.19 -1.74
C ALA A 405 -27.19 14.31 -1.65
N ALA A 406 -26.77 15.45 -1.12
CA ALA A 406 -27.59 16.64 -1.06
C ALA A 406 -26.77 17.91 -1.33
N ALA A 407 -27.38 18.91 -1.97
CA ALA A 407 -26.73 20.20 -2.23
C ALA A 407 -27.70 21.37 -2.04
N GLY A 408 -27.16 22.55 -1.74
CA GLY A 408 -27.97 23.76 -1.60
C GLY A 408 -28.82 23.80 -0.33
N LEU A 409 -28.36 23.21 0.78
CA LEU A 409 -29.12 23.14 2.04
C LEU A 409 -28.92 24.39 2.90
N HIS A 410 -29.96 24.84 3.60
CA HIS A 410 -29.93 26.06 4.41
C HIS A 410 -30.31 25.84 5.88
N HIS A 411 -31.02 24.76 6.22
CA HIS A 411 -31.54 24.53 7.57
C HIS A 411 -31.16 23.17 8.15
N VAL A 412 -30.64 22.24 7.35
CA VAL A 412 -30.28 20.90 7.82
C VAL A 412 -29.05 20.98 8.72
N LYS A 413 -29.21 20.66 10.02
CA LYS A 413 -28.14 20.81 11.01
C LYS A 413 -26.89 20.00 10.63
N ASN A 414 -27.10 18.74 10.27
CA ASN A 414 -26.06 17.78 9.93
C ASN A 414 -26.32 17.19 8.54
N PRO A 415 -25.83 17.83 7.46
CA PRO A 415 -26.03 17.38 6.09
C PRO A 415 -25.76 15.89 5.88
N ILE A 416 -24.69 15.33 6.45
CA ILE A 416 -24.32 13.92 6.24
C ILE A 416 -25.44 12.95 6.65
N LEU A 417 -26.25 13.29 7.66
CA LEU A 417 -27.40 12.48 8.08
C LEU A 417 -28.51 12.48 7.01
N LEU A 418 -28.70 13.60 6.31
CA LEU A 418 -29.61 13.67 5.18
C LEU A 418 -29.09 12.85 3.99
N ALA A 419 -27.80 12.93 3.68
CA ALA A 419 -27.19 12.09 2.64
C ALA A 419 -27.40 10.60 2.94
N ARG A 420 -27.22 10.18 4.20
CA ARG A 420 -27.51 8.80 4.63
C ARG A 420 -28.99 8.44 4.48
N ALA A 421 -29.90 9.32 4.89
CA ALA A 421 -31.35 9.10 4.74
C ALA A 421 -31.77 9.00 3.26
N ILE A 422 -31.18 9.79 2.36
CA ILE A 422 -31.44 9.69 0.91
C ILE A 422 -31.03 8.31 0.39
N LEU A 423 -29.86 7.81 0.79
CA LEU A 423 -29.36 6.49 0.43
C LEU A 423 -30.30 5.38 0.93
N GLU A 424 -30.76 5.46 2.18
CA GLU A 424 -31.51 4.39 2.85
C GLU A 424 -33.02 4.40 2.59
N HIS A 425 -33.62 5.58 2.45
CA HIS A 425 -35.07 5.77 2.49
C HIS A 425 -35.64 6.40 1.22
N SER A 426 -34.86 6.43 0.12
CA SER A 426 -35.33 6.88 -1.18
C SER A 426 -34.89 5.95 -2.31
N ARG A 427 -35.41 6.20 -3.51
CA ARG A 427 -34.95 5.56 -4.77
C ARG A 427 -33.95 6.43 -5.54
N HIS A 428 -33.52 7.54 -4.95
CA HIS A 428 -32.72 8.57 -5.58
C HIS A 428 -31.31 8.58 -4.99
N VAL A 429 -30.36 9.11 -5.76
CA VAL A 429 -28.98 9.32 -5.29
C VAL A 429 -28.79 10.74 -4.79
N MET A 430 -29.33 11.76 -5.46
CA MET A 430 -29.08 13.15 -5.14
C MET A 430 -30.37 13.96 -5.09
N MET A 431 -30.51 14.81 -4.07
CA MET A 431 -31.59 15.80 -3.94
C MET A 431 -31.01 17.20 -3.72
N VAL A 432 -31.72 18.26 -4.10
CA VAL A 432 -31.19 19.63 -3.99
C VAL A 432 -32.20 20.62 -3.42
N GLY A 433 -31.70 21.65 -2.73
CA GLY A 433 -32.46 22.80 -2.26
C GLY A 433 -33.70 22.44 -1.44
N ASP A 434 -34.79 23.15 -1.68
CA ASP A 434 -36.06 23.00 -0.95
C ASP A 434 -36.62 21.57 -1.01
N GLY A 435 -36.40 20.84 -2.11
CA GLY A 435 -36.83 19.45 -2.26
C GLY A 435 -36.08 18.51 -1.31
N ALA A 436 -34.77 18.72 -1.15
CA ALA A 436 -33.97 17.96 -0.18
C ALA A 436 -34.40 18.27 1.26
N GLU A 437 -34.73 19.53 1.57
CA GLU A 437 -35.22 19.89 2.90
C GLU A 437 -36.65 19.42 3.19
N ALA A 438 -37.51 19.35 2.17
CA ALA A 438 -38.83 18.72 2.32
C ALA A 438 -38.68 17.24 2.72
N PHE A 439 -37.81 16.51 2.02
CA PHE A 439 -37.48 15.13 2.38
C PHE A 439 -36.83 15.05 3.78
N ALA A 440 -35.94 15.98 4.13
CA ALA A 440 -35.35 16.04 5.47
C ALA A 440 -36.42 16.13 6.58
N ARG A 441 -37.47 16.95 6.39
CA ARG A 441 -38.61 17.04 7.33
C ARG A 441 -39.38 15.73 7.42
N GLU A 442 -39.64 15.07 6.29
CA GLU A 442 -40.34 13.77 6.25
C GLU A 442 -39.57 12.68 6.99
N GLN A 443 -38.24 12.67 6.87
CA GLN A 443 -37.36 11.71 7.55
C GLN A 443 -37.03 12.09 9.01
N GLY A 444 -37.58 13.21 9.51
CA GLY A 444 -37.34 13.67 10.88
C GLY A 444 -35.91 14.17 11.14
N ILE A 445 -35.20 14.61 10.10
CA ILE A 445 -33.88 15.23 10.23
C ILE A 445 -34.01 16.60 10.89
N THR A 446 -33.15 16.87 11.88
CA THR A 446 -33.16 18.13 12.62
C THR A 446 -32.88 19.32 11.71
N LEU A 447 -33.84 20.24 11.64
CA LEU A 447 -33.68 21.55 11.03
C LEU A 447 -33.42 22.61 12.10
N VAL A 448 -32.52 23.55 11.82
CA VAL A 448 -32.11 24.64 12.71
C VAL A 448 -32.29 26.00 12.04
N ASP A 449 -32.36 27.04 12.86
CA ASP A 449 -32.27 28.42 12.37
C ASP A 449 -30.90 28.66 11.72
N PRO A 450 -30.81 29.36 10.56
CA PRO A 450 -29.54 29.57 9.87
C PRO A 450 -28.45 30.25 10.70
N SER A 451 -28.81 30.98 11.76
CA SER A 451 -27.85 31.55 12.71
C SER A 451 -26.99 30.50 13.42
N TYR A 452 -27.42 29.24 13.48
CA TYR A 452 -26.62 28.13 14.01
C TYR A 452 -25.30 27.94 13.25
N PHE A 453 -25.32 28.10 11.93
CA PHE A 453 -24.15 27.85 11.08
C PHE A 453 -23.09 28.95 11.16
N ARG A 454 -23.50 30.16 11.60
CA ARG A 454 -22.67 31.36 11.60
C ARG A 454 -21.56 31.30 12.64
N THR A 455 -20.36 31.71 12.22
CA THR A 455 -19.29 32.15 13.13
C THR A 455 -18.78 33.53 12.72
N ASP A 456 -18.34 34.33 13.71
CA ASP A 456 -17.80 35.66 13.44
C ASP A 456 -16.52 35.64 12.62
N ALA A 457 -15.74 34.54 12.70
CA ALA A 457 -14.55 34.35 11.90
C ALA A 457 -14.90 34.21 10.40
N ARG A 458 -15.86 33.35 10.06
CA ARG A 458 -16.32 33.12 8.69
C ARG A 458 -17.05 34.33 8.13
N TRP A 459 -17.82 35.04 8.95
CA TRP A 459 -18.45 36.28 8.54
C TRP A 459 -17.43 37.35 8.16
N ARG A 460 -16.40 37.55 8.99
CA ARG A 460 -15.30 38.48 8.69
C ARG A 460 -14.53 38.07 7.42
N ALA A 461 -14.41 36.78 7.13
CA ALA A 461 -13.81 36.30 5.88
C ALA A 461 -14.63 36.72 4.65
N LEU A 462 -15.96 36.57 4.68
CA LEU A 462 -16.83 37.08 3.61
C LEU A 462 -16.65 38.60 3.43
N GLN A 463 -16.67 39.38 4.52
CA GLN A 463 -16.55 40.84 4.41
C GLN A 463 -15.22 41.26 3.75
N ARG A 464 -14.12 40.55 4.05
CA ARG A 464 -12.84 40.76 3.34
C ARG A 464 -12.93 40.40 1.87
N ALA A 465 -13.49 39.24 1.54
CA ALA A 465 -13.64 38.80 0.14
C ALA A 465 -14.48 39.77 -0.70
N LEU A 466 -15.59 40.29 -0.14
CA LEU A 466 -16.43 41.30 -0.80
C LEU A 466 -15.68 42.62 -1.01
N GLN A 467 -14.87 43.04 -0.02
CA GLN A 467 -14.06 44.25 -0.13
C GLN A 467 -12.98 44.08 -1.20
N GLU A 468 -12.27 42.95 -1.23
CA GLU A 468 -11.27 42.61 -2.26
C GLU A 468 -11.88 42.58 -3.66
N GLU A 469 -13.05 41.93 -3.81
CA GLU A 469 -13.81 41.90 -5.07
C GLU A 469 -14.15 43.31 -5.55
N LYS A 470 -14.64 44.16 -4.65
CA LYS A 470 -14.96 45.56 -4.95
C LYS A 470 -13.71 46.35 -5.36
N GLN A 471 -12.57 46.17 -4.69
CA GLN A 471 -11.33 46.85 -5.06
C GLN A 471 -10.84 46.43 -6.45
N ALA A 472 -10.80 45.12 -6.74
CA ALA A 472 -10.40 44.62 -8.06
C ALA A 472 -11.28 45.19 -9.19
N GLN A 473 -12.60 45.25 -8.96
CA GLN A 473 -13.55 45.86 -9.91
C GLN A 473 -13.27 47.35 -10.15
N LEU A 474 -12.98 48.11 -9.09
CA LEU A 474 -12.64 49.53 -9.18
C LEU A 474 -11.32 49.78 -9.93
N GLU A 475 -10.37 48.85 -9.82
CA GLU A 475 -9.06 48.93 -10.46
C GLU A 475 -9.03 48.30 -11.86
N HIS A 476 -10.18 47.81 -12.36
CA HIS A 476 -10.30 47.07 -13.61
C HIS A 476 -9.28 45.91 -13.73
N ARG A 477 -9.00 45.25 -12.60
CA ARG A 477 -8.15 44.07 -12.55
C ARG A 477 -9.01 42.82 -12.51
N ASP A 478 -8.52 41.75 -13.13
CA ASP A 478 -9.11 40.44 -12.94
C ASP A 478 -9.03 40.05 -11.47
N LEU A 479 -10.14 39.58 -10.92
CA LEU A 479 -10.17 39.06 -9.57
C LEU A 479 -9.39 37.75 -9.54
N ILE A 480 -8.13 37.82 -9.13
CA ILE A 480 -7.38 36.61 -8.75
C ILE A 480 -7.97 36.17 -7.40
N LEU A 481 -8.99 35.31 -7.46
CA LEU A 481 -9.56 34.68 -6.28
C LEU A 481 -8.42 33.96 -5.54
N PRO A 482 -8.09 34.35 -4.30
CA PRO A 482 -6.98 33.75 -3.58
C PRO A 482 -7.27 32.26 -3.39
N GLY A 483 -6.27 31.38 -3.60
CA GLY A 483 -6.39 29.94 -3.33
C GLY A 483 -7.01 29.66 -1.94
N LYS A 484 -6.75 30.53 -0.96
CA LYS A 484 -7.33 30.49 0.40
C LYS A 484 -8.88 30.52 0.47
N ALA A 485 -9.59 30.96 -0.56
CA ALA A 485 -11.05 31.08 -0.58
C ALA A 485 -11.80 29.76 -0.86
N TYR A 486 -11.09 28.74 -1.33
CA TYR A 486 -11.65 27.47 -1.83
C TYR A 486 -11.60 26.31 -0.82
N PHE A 487 -11.17 26.59 0.42
CA PHE A 487 -10.64 25.60 1.35
C PHE A 487 -11.53 25.35 2.57
N GLY A 488 -11.71 24.07 2.93
CA GLY A 488 -12.33 23.65 4.20
C GLY A 488 -13.44 22.60 4.12
N THR A 489 -13.35 21.63 3.22
CA THR A 489 -14.29 20.49 3.20
C THR A 489 -13.90 19.45 4.25
N VAL A 490 -14.87 18.81 4.90
CA VAL A 490 -14.62 17.67 5.81
C VAL A 490 -14.98 16.36 5.14
N GLY A 491 -14.34 15.27 5.56
CA GLY A 491 -14.66 13.96 5.03
C GLY A 491 -14.05 12.83 5.84
N ALA A 492 -14.60 11.63 5.62
CA ALA A 492 -14.19 10.43 6.33
C ALA A 492 -14.26 9.20 5.42
N LEU A 493 -13.34 8.26 5.64
CA LEU A 493 -13.30 6.93 5.05
C LEU A 493 -13.25 5.90 6.17
N ALA A 494 -13.96 4.79 6.02
CA ALA A 494 -13.89 3.70 6.99
C ALA A 494 -13.77 2.34 6.31
N LEU A 495 -13.00 1.47 6.94
CA LEU A 495 -12.94 0.03 6.72
C LEU A 495 -13.50 -0.65 7.97
N ASP A 496 -14.56 -1.44 7.80
CA ASP A 496 -15.12 -2.23 8.91
C ASP A 496 -14.42 -3.58 9.10
N ALA A 497 -14.72 -4.28 10.20
CA ALA A 497 -14.13 -5.58 10.51
C ALA A 497 -14.41 -6.67 9.46
N ASN A 498 -15.43 -6.47 8.62
CA ASN A 498 -15.79 -7.38 7.53
C ASN A 498 -15.10 -7.00 6.21
N GLY A 499 -14.25 -5.97 6.21
CA GLY A 499 -13.54 -5.49 5.03
C GLY A 499 -14.39 -4.64 4.08
N ASN A 500 -15.50 -4.05 4.55
CA ASN A 500 -16.31 -3.16 3.71
C ASN A 500 -15.88 -1.70 3.85
N LEU A 501 -15.80 -1.02 2.71
CA LEU A 501 -15.43 0.39 2.63
C LEU A 501 -16.65 1.33 2.59
N ALA A 502 -16.48 2.53 3.13
CA ALA A 502 -17.41 3.64 3.02
C ALA A 502 -16.64 4.96 2.86
N ALA A 503 -17.26 5.93 2.15
CA ALA A 503 -16.75 7.29 2.04
C ALA A 503 -17.87 8.31 2.27
N GLY A 504 -17.52 9.45 2.84
CA GLY A 504 -18.42 10.58 2.97
C GLY A 504 -17.69 11.91 2.99
N THR A 505 -18.37 12.96 2.53
CA THR A 505 -17.82 14.31 2.41
C THR A 505 -18.93 15.33 2.69
N SER A 506 -18.59 16.43 3.38
CA SER A 506 -19.52 17.51 3.72
C SER A 506 -18.83 18.88 3.67
N THR A 507 -19.52 19.91 3.22
CA THR A 507 -18.93 21.24 3.02
C THR A 507 -19.96 22.38 3.10
N GLY A 508 -19.50 23.58 3.47
CA GLY A 508 -20.20 24.84 3.21
C GLY A 508 -19.88 25.46 1.84
N GLY A 509 -19.02 24.80 1.05
CA GLY A 509 -18.54 25.29 -0.24
C GLY A 509 -17.38 26.26 -0.08
N MET A 510 -17.36 27.31 -0.91
CA MET A 510 -16.31 28.32 -0.95
C MET A 510 -16.82 29.69 -0.51
N THR A 511 -15.95 30.49 0.10
CA THR A 511 -16.33 31.84 0.55
C THR A 511 -16.69 32.71 -0.66
N ASN A 512 -17.76 33.49 -0.54
CA ASN A 512 -18.26 34.37 -1.60
C ASN A 512 -18.81 33.62 -2.83
N LYS A 513 -19.23 32.34 -2.69
CA LYS A 513 -19.88 31.58 -3.78
C LYS A 513 -21.19 32.25 -4.22
N ARG A 514 -21.48 32.21 -5.52
CA ARG A 514 -22.67 32.83 -6.14
C ARG A 514 -23.65 31.79 -6.68
N TYR A 515 -24.92 32.19 -6.82
CA TYR A 515 -25.93 31.55 -7.67
C TYR A 515 -26.26 30.07 -7.38
N GLY A 516 -26.05 29.61 -6.15
CA GLY A 516 -26.23 28.19 -5.81
C GLY A 516 -25.13 27.30 -6.36
N ARG A 517 -23.87 27.80 -6.45
CA ARG A 517 -22.71 27.03 -6.87
C ARG A 517 -22.58 25.75 -6.04
N VAL A 518 -22.53 24.63 -6.75
CA VAL A 518 -22.29 23.29 -6.20
C VAL A 518 -20.84 22.88 -6.49
N GLY A 519 -20.14 22.45 -5.43
CA GLY A 519 -18.77 21.95 -5.52
C GLY A 519 -18.69 20.44 -5.81
N ASP A 520 -17.53 19.86 -5.56
CA ASP A 520 -17.24 18.44 -5.75
C ASP A 520 -17.87 17.54 -4.68
N SER A 521 -18.04 18.05 -3.45
CA SER A 521 -18.44 17.25 -2.28
C SER A 521 -19.77 16.48 -2.41
N PRO A 522 -20.83 16.99 -3.05
CA PRO A 522 -22.06 16.22 -3.25
C PRO A 522 -22.05 15.40 -4.55
N ILE A 523 -21.00 15.50 -5.37
CA ILE A 523 -20.92 14.83 -6.67
C ILE A 523 -20.14 13.53 -6.51
N ILE A 524 -20.87 12.41 -6.55
CA ILE A 524 -20.30 11.07 -6.54
C ILE A 524 -19.34 10.91 -7.71
N GLY A 525 -18.10 10.53 -7.40
CA GLY A 525 -16.98 10.39 -8.34
C GLY A 525 -16.10 11.63 -8.44
N ALA A 526 -16.53 12.80 -7.96
CA ALA A 526 -15.68 14.00 -7.89
C ALA A 526 -15.06 14.15 -6.50
N GLY A 527 -15.87 14.47 -5.49
CA GLY A 527 -15.42 14.67 -4.11
C GLY A 527 -15.52 13.41 -3.25
N THR A 528 -16.42 12.48 -3.58
CA THR A 528 -16.66 11.26 -2.78
C THR A 528 -16.77 10.04 -3.68
N TRP A 529 -16.06 8.97 -3.34
CA TRP A 529 -16.19 7.68 -4.01
C TRP A 529 -15.90 6.52 -3.05
N ALA A 530 -16.63 5.43 -3.17
CA ALA A 530 -16.28 4.16 -2.55
C ALA A 530 -16.71 3.00 -3.45
N ASP A 531 -15.83 2.03 -3.63
CA ASP A 531 -16.16 0.71 -4.18
C ASP A 531 -15.52 -0.40 -3.35
N THR A 532 -15.58 -1.65 -3.81
CA THR A 532 -15.03 -2.80 -3.08
C THR A 532 -13.50 -2.78 -2.95
N ARG A 533 -12.78 -1.91 -3.67
CA ARG A 533 -11.31 -1.84 -3.71
C ARG A 533 -10.77 -0.59 -3.03
N CYS A 534 -11.47 0.54 -3.15
CA CYS A 534 -10.93 1.84 -2.80
C CYS A 534 -12.04 2.83 -2.40
N ALA A 535 -11.72 3.71 -1.46
CA ALA A 535 -12.57 4.80 -1.00
C ALA A 535 -11.77 6.12 -0.95
N VAL A 536 -12.40 7.22 -1.34
CA VAL A 536 -11.76 8.55 -1.47
C VAL A 536 -12.71 9.66 -1.02
N SER A 537 -12.17 10.64 -0.30
CA SER A 537 -12.82 11.92 0.01
C SER A 537 -11.86 13.06 -0.32
N GLY A 538 -12.32 14.00 -1.16
CA GLY A 538 -11.56 15.14 -1.64
C GLY A 538 -11.83 16.43 -0.87
N THR A 539 -10.87 17.35 -0.92
CA THR A 539 -10.99 18.72 -0.39
C THR A 539 -10.13 19.68 -1.19
N GLY A 540 -10.73 20.66 -1.85
CA GLY A 540 -9.97 21.69 -2.56
C GLY A 540 -10.84 22.53 -3.47
N TRP A 541 -10.24 23.01 -4.55
CA TRP A 541 -10.97 23.76 -5.55
C TRP A 541 -11.89 22.85 -6.39
N GLY A 542 -13.13 22.70 -5.92
CA GLY A 542 -14.11 21.73 -6.42
C GLY A 542 -14.33 21.70 -7.94
N GLU A 543 -14.24 22.83 -8.65
CA GLU A 543 -14.36 22.88 -10.11
C GLU A 543 -13.35 21.94 -10.81
N PHE A 544 -12.12 21.84 -10.30
CA PHE A 544 -11.10 20.96 -10.87
C PHE A 544 -11.32 19.49 -10.52
N TYR A 545 -11.82 19.22 -9.30
CA TYR A 545 -12.16 17.86 -8.86
C TYR A 545 -13.32 17.29 -9.67
N ILE A 546 -14.33 18.12 -10.00
CA ILE A 546 -15.43 17.74 -10.89
C ILE A 546 -14.91 17.45 -12.29
N ARG A 547 -14.10 18.35 -12.86
CA ARG A 547 -13.55 18.21 -14.23
C ARG A 547 -12.68 16.96 -14.39
N ALA A 548 -11.96 16.57 -13.34
CA ALA A 548 -11.11 15.39 -13.34
C ALA A 548 -11.82 14.09 -12.91
N ALA A 549 -13.06 14.18 -12.39
CA ALA A 549 -13.70 13.08 -11.65
C ALA A 549 -12.73 12.49 -10.61
N ALA A 550 -12.10 13.36 -9.81
CA ALA A 550 -10.87 13.06 -9.07
C ALA A 550 -10.99 11.82 -8.17
N ALA A 551 -12.05 11.70 -7.36
CA ALA A 551 -12.23 10.56 -6.47
C ALA A 551 -12.39 9.23 -7.23
N HIS A 552 -13.16 9.23 -8.32
CA HIS A 552 -13.32 8.05 -9.16
C HIS A 552 -12.03 7.71 -9.92
N GLU A 553 -11.30 8.70 -10.45
CA GLU A 553 -10.07 8.51 -11.21
C GLU A 553 -8.99 7.80 -10.38
N ILE A 554 -8.83 8.18 -9.10
CA ILE A 554 -7.92 7.50 -8.17
C ILE A 554 -8.26 6.01 -8.07
N CYS A 555 -9.52 5.69 -7.75
CA CYS A 555 -9.93 4.29 -7.62
C CYS A 555 -9.97 3.55 -8.97
N ALA A 556 -10.16 4.25 -10.09
CA ALA A 556 -10.10 3.69 -11.44
C ALA A 556 -8.67 3.27 -11.81
N ARG A 557 -7.66 4.07 -11.48
CA ARG A 557 -6.24 3.70 -11.67
C ARG A 557 -5.86 2.48 -10.85
N VAL A 558 -6.30 2.41 -9.59
CA VAL A 558 -6.14 1.21 -8.75
C VAL A 558 -6.81 0.00 -9.40
N ARG A 559 -8.06 0.13 -9.85
CA ARG A 559 -8.83 -0.97 -10.46
C ARG A 559 -8.30 -1.44 -11.80
N LEU A 560 -8.00 -0.52 -12.71
CA LEU A 560 -7.74 -0.80 -14.13
C LEU A 560 -6.26 -1.03 -14.40
N ALA A 561 -5.39 -0.22 -13.81
CA ALA A 561 -3.95 -0.30 -14.00
C ALA A 561 -3.24 -1.09 -12.88
N GLY A 562 -3.94 -1.39 -11.78
CA GLY A 562 -3.32 -2.05 -10.62
C GLY A 562 -2.28 -1.18 -9.94
N GLU A 563 -2.39 0.16 -10.07
CA GLU A 563 -1.47 1.10 -9.42
C GLU A 563 -1.61 1.04 -7.89
N PRO A 564 -0.50 1.14 -7.14
CA PRO A 564 -0.57 1.33 -5.69
C PRO A 564 -1.39 2.58 -5.34
N LEU A 565 -2.27 2.47 -4.33
CA LEU A 565 -3.19 3.53 -3.94
C LEU A 565 -2.50 4.88 -3.74
N ALA A 566 -1.40 4.91 -2.99
CA ALA A 566 -0.65 6.14 -2.71
C ALA A 566 -0.13 6.81 -3.98
N ARG A 567 0.30 6.02 -4.97
CA ARG A 567 0.77 6.53 -6.27
C ARG A 567 -0.39 7.10 -7.08
N ALA A 568 -1.49 6.36 -7.20
CA ALA A 568 -2.68 6.82 -7.91
C ALA A 568 -3.23 8.12 -7.29
N ALA A 569 -3.30 8.17 -5.97
CA ALA A 569 -3.77 9.34 -5.23
C ALA A 569 -2.82 10.55 -5.39
N ASN A 570 -1.51 10.31 -5.36
CA ASN A 570 -0.51 11.37 -5.61
C ASN A 570 -0.57 11.89 -7.05
N GLU A 571 -0.69 11.03 -8.05
CA GLU A 571 -0.76 11.45 -9.45
C GLU A 571 -1.97 12.36 -9.69
N VAL A 572 -3.15 11.97 -9.24
CA VAL A 572 -4.36 12.77 -9.45
C VAL A 572 -4.29 14.09 -8.68
N ILE A 573 -3.96 14.05 -7.38
CA ILE A 573 -4.08 15.23 -6.51
C ILE A 573 -2.88 16.17 -6.61
N ASN A 574 -1.66 15.64 -6.73
CA ASN A 574 -0.44 16.45 -6.71
C ASN A 574 0.13 16.73 -8.10
N VAL A 575 -0.39 16.10 -9.17
CA VAL A 575 0.07 16.32 -10.54
C VAL A 575 -1.08 16.81 -11.43
N ASP A 576 -2.14 15.99 -11.63
CA ASP A 576 -3.20 16.30 -12.60
C ASP A 576 -4.02 17.55 -12.21
N ILE A 577 -4.43 17.66 -10.93
CA ILE A 577 -5.20 18.80 -10.42
C ILE A 577 -4.38 20.12 -10.52
N PRO A 578 -3.11 20.18 -10.04
CA PRO A 578 -2.24 21.34 -10.24
C PRO A 578 -2.01 21.70 -11.71
N HIS A 579 -1.80 20.71 -12.59
CA HIS A 579 -1.64 20.96 -14.02
C HIS A 579 -2.89 21.60 -14.65
N ALA A 580 -4.08 21.25 -14.16
CA ALA A 580 -5.31 21.89 -14.59
C ALA A 580 -5.46 23.31 -14.04
N GLY A 581 -4.75 23.67 -12.96
CA GLY A 581 -4.81 24.97 -12.28
C GLY A 581 -5.54 24.94 -10.94
N GLY A 582 -5.88 23.76 -10.42
CA GLY A 582 -6.51 23.59 -9.11
C GLY A 582 -5.51 23.24 -8.00
N ASP A 583 -5.99 23.29 -6.76
CA ASP A 583 -5.24 22.93 -5.56
C ASP A 583 -6.14 22.19 -4.55
N GLY A 584 -5.52 21.59 -3.52
CA GLY A 584 -6.21 20.91 -2.42
C GLY A 584 -5.51 19.64 -1.94
N GLY A 585 -6.32 18.68 -1.51
CA GLY A 585 -5.91 17.39 -1.00
C GLY A 585 -7.03 16.35 -1.06
N ALA A 586 -6.70 15.13 -0.67
CA ALA A 586 -7.66 14.06 -0.47
C ALA A 586 -7.19 13.11 0.64
N ILE A 587 -8.12 12.30 1.13
CA ILE A 587 -7.81 11.04 1.81
C ILE A 587 -8.22 9.89 0.90
N ALA A 588 -7.43 8.83 0.90
CA ALA A 588 -7.70 7.60 0.16
C ALA A 588 -7.45 6.38 1.05
N MET A 589 -8.26 5.34 0.88
CA MET A 589 -8.17 4.07 1.62
C MET A 589 -8.39 2.89 0.67
N GLY A 590 -7.55 1.87 0.77
CA GLY A 590 -7.65 0.60 0.07
C GLY A 590 -8.37 -0.45 0.92
N ALA A 591 -9.01 -1.41 0.26
CA ALA A 591 -9.68 -2.52 0.95
C ALA A 591 -8.69 -3.37 1.78
N ASP A 592 -7.41 -3.36 1.42
CA ASP A 592 -6.32 -4.02 2.14
C ASP A 592 -5.84 -3.26 3.40
N GLY A 593 -6.47 -2.14 3.74
CA GLY A 593 -6.11 -1.31 4.89
C GLY A 593 -5.02 -0.28 4.59
N THR A 594 -4.53 -0.17 3.35
CA THR A 594 -3.61 0.90 2.97
C THR A 594 -4.31 2.26 2.97
N ILE A 595 -3.61 3.32 3.36
CA ILE A 595 -4.15 4.69 3.36
C ILE A 595 -3.17 5.69 2.75
N ALA A 596 -3.70 6.79 2.21
CA ALA A 596 -2.90 7.88 1.66
C ALA A 596 -3.54 9.24 1.94
N PHE A 597 -2.68 10.26 2.11
CA PHE A 597 -3.06 11.65 2.35
C PHE A 597 -2.36 12.58 1.34
N PRO A 598 -2.65 12.51 0.03
CA PRO A 598 -2.05 13.44 -0.93
C PRO A 598 -2.63 14.85 -0.76
N PHE A 599 -1.76 15.87 -0.76
CA PHE A 599 -2.16 17.27 -0.83
C PHE A 599 -1.02 18.14 -1.35
N ASN A 600 -1.38 19.23 -2.04
CA ASN A 600 -0.46 20.17 -2.69
C ASN A 600 -0.45 21.57 -2.03
N THR A 601 -1.22 21.75 -0.96
CA THR A 601 -1.28 22.96 -0.12
C THR A 601 -0.24 22.94 1.02
N GLY A 602 -0.08 24.04 1.77
CA GLY A 602 0.83 24.08 2.94
C GLY A 602 0.43 23.16 4.09
N GLY A 603 -0.84 22.81 4.18
CA GLY A 603 -1.38 21.89 5.17
C GLY A 603 -2.77 21.37 4.80
N MET A 604 -3.13 20.28 5.47
CA MET A 604 -4.44 19.63 5.44
C MET A 604 -4.71 19.02 6.80
N TYR A 605 -5.80 19.46 7.45
CA TYR A 605 -6.28 18.86 8.70
C TYR A 605 -6.60 17.39 8.43
N ARG A 606 -5.87 16.46 9.03
CA ARG A 606 -5.98 15.04 8.71
C ARG A 606 -5.70 14.15 9.91
N GLY A 607 -6.21 12.93 9.88
CA GLY A 607 -5.85 11.93 10.87
C GLY A 607 -6.47 10.58 10.61
N TRP A 608 -6.05 9.59 11.40
CA TRP A 608 -6.58 8.23 11.38
C TRP A 608 -6.60 7.62 12.78
N ILE A 609 -7.36 6.55 12.93
CA ILE A 609 -7.41 5.71 14.13
C ILE A 609 -7.68 4.26 13.70
N GLY A 610 -6.91 3.33 14.26
CA GLY A 610 -6.97 1.92 13.91
C GLY A 610 -6.89 1.03 15.16
N ALA A 611 -6.32 -0.16 15.00
CA ALA A 611 -6.29 -1.21 16.02
C ALA A 611 -5.70 -0.78 17.38
N ASP A 612 -4.79 0.19 17.40
CA ASP A 612 -4.21 0.75 18.63
C ASP A 612 -5.20 1.60 19.47
N GLY A 613 -6.32 2.02 18.87
CA GLY A 613 -7.31 2.89 19.49
C GLY A 613 -6.82 4.31 19.76
N VAL A 614 -5.70 4.72 19.18
CA VAL A 614 -5.10 6.04 19.37
C VAL A 614 -5.38 6.93 18.16
N PRO A 615 -5.98 8.12 18.34
CA PRO A 615 -6.08 9.09 17.25
C PRO A 615 -4.71 9.66 16.88
N HIS A 616 -4.31 9.50 15.62
CA HIS A 616 -3.13 10.10 15.03
C HIS A 616 -3.56 11.27 14.15
N VAL A 617 -3.12 12.49 14.46
CA VAL A 617 -3.58 13.72 13.78
C VAL A 617 -2.44 14.65 13.40
N ALA A 618 -2.56 15.30 12.26
CA ALA A 618 -1.59 16.25 11.72
C ALA A 618 -2.28 17.39 10.97
N ILE A 619 -1.60 18.53 10.83
CA ILE A 619 -2.12 19.73 10.16
C ILE A 619 -1.23 20.08 8.97
N TYR A 620 0.05 20.36 9.23
CA TYR A 620 0.94 20.90 8.21
C TYR A 620 1.62 19.81 7.38
N LYS A 621 2.20 20.21 6.25
CA LYS A 621 3.03 19.34 5.40
C LYS A 621 4.27 18.81 6.13
N THR A 622 4.81 19.60 7.05
CA THR A 622 6.00 19.27 7.84
C THR A 622 5.70 18.41 9.07
N ASP A 623 4.42 18.23 9.42
CA ASP A 623 4.03 17.40 10.56
C ASP A 623 4.22 15.93 10.20
N THR A 624 4.96 15.20 11.05
CA THR A 624 5.03 13.74 10.98
C THR A 624 3.68 13.14 11.36
N LEU A 625 3.16 12.25 10.51
CA LEU A 625 2.01 11.41 10.81
C LEU A 625 2.46 9.97 10.63
N GLU A 626 2.54 9.21 11.71
CA GLU A 626 2.84 7.78 11.67
C GLU A 626 1.72 7.06 10.92
N MET A 627 2.04 6.01 10.15
CA MET A 627 1.08 5.27 9.33
C MET A 627 0.77 3.90 9.98
N PRO A 628 -0.45 3.35 9.81
CA PRO A 628 -0.93 2.13 10.49
C PRO A 628 -0.34 0.81 9.98
#